data_AF-A0A7L3UNM1-F1
#
_entry.id   AF-A0A7L3UNM1-F1
#
_cell.length_a   1.000
_cell.length_b   1.000
_cell.length_c   1.000
_cell.angle_alpha   90.00
_cell.angle_beta   90.00
_cell.angle_gamma   90.00
#
_symmetry.space_group_name_H-M   'P 1'
#
loop_
_entity.id
_entity.type
_entity.pdbx_description
1 polymer ?
#
loop_
_entity_poly.entity_id
_entity_poly.type
_entity_poly.pdbx_seq_one_letter_code
_entity_poly.pdbx_strand_id
1 'polypeptide(L)'
;GNIEQLPRFEIKNRKAETFSVDFTVCISAMFGNYNNVLQFIQSVEMYKILGVQKVMIYKNNCSRLMEKVLKFYVEEGTVEIIPWPIDSHLRVSSDWRFMHDGTHIGYYGQITALNDCIYRNMQRSKFVVLSDADEIILPLKHPDWKTMMSSLQKQNPQTGVFLFENHIFPKTVSTDVFNISSWNTVPGVNILQHVHREPDRKNVINPKKMIIDPRKVVQTSVHSVLRAY
;
A
#
# COMPACT_ATOMS: atom_id res chain seq x y z
N GLY A 1 -30.79 13.55 18.78
CA GLY A 1 -29.44 13.97 18.36
C GLY A 1 -29.52 14.57 16.98
N ASN A 2 -28.76 15.63 16.71
CA ASN A 2 -28.79 16.33 15.42
C ASN A 2 -28.14 15.45 14.33
N ILE A 3 -28.91 15.04 13.32
CA ILE A 3 -28.47 14.19 12.20
C ILE A 3 -27.35 14.86 11.38
N GLU A 4 -27.23 16.20 11.44
CA GLU A 4 -26.17 16.93 10.76
C GLU A 4 -24.77 16.78 11.38
N GLN A 5 -24.67 16.27 12.61
CA GLN A 5 -23.39 16.01 13.28
C GLN A 5 -22.87 14.59 13.05
N LEU A 6 -23.63 13.72 12.38
CA LEU A 6 -23.16 12.38 12.05
C LEU A 6 -22.22 12.44 10.83
N PRO A 7 -21.07 11.73 10.86
CA PRO A 7 -20.20 11.65 9.69
C PRO A 7 -20.98 11.07 8.50
N ARG A 8 -21.12 11.87 7.44
CA ARG A 8 -21.78 11.46 6.20
C ARG A 8 -20.79 10.71 5.33
N PHE A 9 -21.04 9.42 5.11
CA PHE A 9 -20.31 8.62 4.13
C PHE A 9 -21.00 8.73 2.78
N GLU A 10 -20.60 9.73 1.99
CA GLU A 10 -21.15 9.90 0.65
C GLU A 10 -20.70 8.77 -0.27
N ILE A 11 -21.67 8.08 -0.89
CA ILE A 11 -21.38 7.03 -1.88
C ILE A 11 -20.96 7.71 -3.17
N LYS A 12 -19.64 7.83 -3.40
CA LYS A 12 -19.07 8.53 -4.57
C LYS A 12 -19.13 7.73 -5.88
N ASN A 13 -19.45 6.43 -5.82
CA ASN A 13 -19.47 5.53 -7.00
C ASN A 13 -20.81 5.50 -7.75
N ARG A 14 -21.53 6.62 -7.83
CA ARG A 14 -22.89 6.65 -8.43
C ARG A 14 -22.93 6.97 -9.93
N LYS A 15 -21.85 7.49 -10.51
CA LYS A 15 -21.77 7.81 -11.95
C LYS A 15 -20.54 7.16 -12.57
N ALA A 16 -20.72 6.62 -13.77
CA ALA A 16 -19.62 6.14 -14.60
C ALA A 16 -18.90 7.36 -15.19
N GLU A 17 -17.77 7.73 -14.59
CA GLU A 17 -16.89 8.78 -15.10
C GLU A 17 -15.67 8.13 -15.78
N THR A 18 -15.02 8.86 -16.69
CA THR A 18 -13.69 8.47 -17.17
C THR A 18 -12.75 8.37 -15.99
N PHE A 19 -11.91 7.34 -15.94
CA PHE A 19 -10.96 7.16 -14.84
C PHE A 19 -10.14 8.42 -14.62
N SER A 20 -10.18 8.93 -13.40
CA SER A 20 -9.37 10.09 -13.01
C SER A 20 -7.88 9.75 -12.88
N VAL A 21 -7.54 8.47 -12.65
CA VAL A 21 -6.17 8.00 -12.43
C VAL A 21 -5.93 6.62 -13.03
N ASP A 22 -4.72 6.36 -13.55
CA ASP A 22 -4.35 5.03 -14.05
C ASP A 22 -4.05 4.07 -12.88
N PHE A 23 -3.31 4.52 -11.87
CA PHE A 23 -2.89 3.70 -10.74
C PHE A 23 -3.19 4.40 -9.40
N THR A 24 -3.69 3.61 -8.46
CA THR A 24 -3.74 4.00 -7.04
C THR A 24 -3.11 2.92 -6.18
N VAL A 25 -2.17 3.29 -5.32
CA VAL A 25 -1.61 2.39 -4.32
C VAL A 25 -2.43 2.48 -3.05
N CYS A 26 -2.91 1.34 -2.56
CA CYS A 26 -3.56 1.19 -1.27
C CYS A 26 -2.57 0.57 -0.29
N ILE A 27 -2.11 1.35 0.70
CA ILE A 27 -1.26 0.85 1.78
C ILE A 27 -2.15 0.23 2.87
N SER A 28 -1.77 -0.95 3.37
CA SER A 28 -2.54 -1.82 4.26
C SER A 28 -2.80 -1.30 5.70
N ALA A 29 -2.83 0.02 5.91
CA ALA A 29 -3.01 0.76 7.18
C ALA A 29 -1.71 1.10 7.92
N MET A 30 -1.74 2.27 8.56
CA MET A 30 -0.64 2.88 9.30
C MET A 30 -1.01 3.01 10.78
N PHE A 31 -0.48 2.12 11.61
CA PHE A 31 -0.79 2.00 13.04
C PHE A 31 0.49 1.81 13.87
N GLY A 32 0.35 1.69 15.19
CA GLY A 32 1.46 1.32 16.08
C GLY A 32 2.56 2.39 16.19
N ASN A 33 2.21 3.67 16.10
CA ASN A 33 3.17 4.79 16.07
C ASN A 33 4.21 4.63 14.95
N TYR A 34 3.74 4.36 13.73
CA TYR A 34 4.58 4.18 12.56
C TYR A 34 5.62 5.29 12.39
N ASN A 35 6.91 4.90 12.34
CA ASN A 35 8.05 5.83 12.33
C ASN A 35 9.13 5.45 11.29
N ASN A 36 8.80 4.64 10.29
CA ASN A 36 9.72 4.28 9.22
C ASN A 36 9.68 5.34 8.10
N VAL A 37 10.17 6.53 8.43
CA VAL A 37 10.06 7.77 7.63
C VAL A 37 10.84 7.67 6.32
N LEU A 38 12.11 7.30 6.37
CA LEU A 38 12.95 7.23 5.18
C LEU A 38 12.42 6.21 4.17
N GLN A 39 12.08 5.00 4.63
CA GLN A 39 11.51 3.96 3.77
C GLN A 39 10.19 4.40 3.13
N PHE A 40 9.32 5.07 3.89
CA PHE A 40 8.05 5.58 3.35
C PHE A 40 8.29 6.59 2.23
N ILE A 41 9.17 7.57 2.44
CA ILE A 41 9.54 8.57 1.41
C ILE A 41 10.05 7.85 0.16
N GLN A 42 11.01 6.94 0.32
CA GLN A 42 11.59 6.20 -0.82
C GLN A 42 10.54 5.37 -1.57
N SER A 43 9.56 4.81 -0.87
CA SER A 43 8.48 4.04 -1.49
C SER A 43 7.52 4.94 -2.27
N VAL A 44 7.10 6.07 -1.71
CA VAL A 44 6.22 7.04 -2.41
C VAL A 44 6.90 7.62 -3.64
N GLU A 45 8.18 7.99 -3.56
CA GLU A 45 8.94 8.48 -4.73
C GLU A 45 9.10 7.38 -5.79
N MET A 46 9.35 6.13 -5.39
CA MET A 46 9.38 5.02 -6.34
C MET A 46 8.03 4.78 -7.01
N TYR A 47 6.92 4.89 -6.27
CA TYR A 47 5.58 4.80 -6.85
C TYR A 47 5.33 5.89 -7.90
N LYS A 48 5.78 7.13 -7.64
CA LYS A 48 5.70 8.23 -8.63
C LYS A 48 6.49 7.89 -9.90
N ILE A 49 7.71 7.37 -9.76
CA ILE A 49 8.54 6.91 -10.89
C ILE A 49 7.83 5.80 -11.68
N LEU A 50 7.15 4.88 -11.00
CA LEU A 50 6.41 3.77 -11.60
C LEU A 50 5.06 4.19 -12.24
N GLY A 51 4.67 5.46 -12.13
CA GLY A 51 3.50 6.04 -12.78
C GLY A 51 2.25 6.16 -11.90
N VAL A 52 2.40 6.14 -10.58
CA VAL A 52 1.28 6.28 -9.63
C VAL A 52 0.86 7.73 -9.48
N GLN A 53 -0.46 7.96 -9.51
CA GLN A 53 -1.05 9.29 -9.28
C GLN A 53 -1.58 9.48 -7.86
N LYS A 54 -1.97 8.40 -7.18
CA LYS A 54 -2.53 8.46 -5.81
C LYS A 54 -2.03 7.33 -4.93
N VAL A 55 -1.69 7.66 -3.69
CA VAL A 55 -1.39 6.72 -2.60
C VAL A 55 -2.41 6.94 -1.49
N MET A 56 -3.24 5.94 -1.21
CA MET A 56 -4.26 5.99 -0.17
C MET A 56 -3.78 5.30 1.10
N ILE A 57 -3.91 5.98 2.23
CA ILE A 57 -3.41 5.53 3.53
C ILE A 57 -4.51 5.62 4.58
N TYR A 58 -4.81 4.50 5.23
CA TYR A 58 -5.66 4.47 6.41
C TYR A 58 -4.79 4.77 7.63
N LYS A 59 -4.84 6.02 8.10
CA LYS A 59 -4.00 6.49 9.20
C LYS A 59 -4.72 6.30 10.53
N ASN A 60 -4.16 5.45 11.37
CA ASN A 60 -4.50 5.34 12.77
C ASN A 60 -3.57 6.22 13.62
N ASN A 61 -2.28 5.87 13.69
CA ASN A 61 -1.28 6.62 14.46
C ASN A 61 0.12 6.51 13.83
N CYS A 62 0.87 7.61 13.82
CA CYS A 62 2.25 7.69 13.35
C CYS A 62 3.05 8.77 14.09
N SER A 63 4.37 8.78 13.91
CA SER A 63 5.24 9.75 14.57
C SER A 63 5.00 11.19 14.07
N ARG A 64 5.36 12.19 14.89
CA ARG A 64 5.26 13.61 14.52
C ARG A 64 6.05 13.96 13.25
N LEU A 65 7.17 13.28 13.01
CA LEU A 65 7.95 13.48 11.80
C LEU A 65 7.21 12.90 10.58
N MET A 66 6.62 11.71 10.73
CA MET A 66 5.77 11.12 9.69
C MET A 66 4.57 12.01 9.36
N GLU A 67 3.93 12.65 10.35
CA GLU A 67 2.83 13.59 10.09
C GLU A 67 3.24 14.76 9.20
N LYS A 68 4.44 15.30 9.38
CA LYS A 68 4.97 16.38 8.51
C LYS A 68 5.18 15.89 7.08
N VAL A 69 5.72 14.68 6.91
CA VAL A 69 5.93 14.06 5.59
C VAL A 69 4.60 13.79 4.89
N LEU A 70 3.63 13.23 5.62
CA LEU A 70 2.29 12.98 5.09
C LEU A 70 1.60 14.30 4.70
N LYS A 71 1.73 15.35 5.50
CA LYS A 71 1.21 16.69 5.16
C LYS A 71 1.78 17.18 3.84
N PHE A 72 3.10 17.07 3.64
CA PHE A 72 3.75 17.45 2.39
C PHE A 72 3.15 16.72 1.18
N TYR A 73 3.02 15.39 1.24
CA TYR A 73 2.48 14.61 0.12
C TYR A 73 0.97 14.79 -0.09
N VAL A 74 0.21 15.16 0.95
CA VAL A 74 -1.20 15.56 0.83
C VAL A 74 -1.32 16.89 0.10
N GLU A 75 -0.50 17.89 0.47
CA GLU A 75 -0.45 19.20 -0.19
C GLU A 75 0.03 19.10 -1.65
N GLU A 76 1.02 18.25 -1.92
CA GLU A 76 1.45 17.91 -3.28
C GLU A 76 0.34 17.21 -4.08
N GLY A 77 -0.57 16.51 -3.39
CA GLY A 77 -1.68 15.76 -3.98
C GLY A 77 -1.35 14.29 -4.30
N THR A 78 -0.17 13.79 -3.98
CA THR A 78 0.19 12.37 -4.18
C THR A 78 -0.51 11.47 -3.16
N VAL A 79 -0.61 11.88 -1.90
CA VAL A 79 -1.19 11.08 -0.81
C VAL A 79 -2.60 11.53 -0.47
N GLU A 80 -3.48 10.57 -0.22
CA GLU A 80 -4.81 10.78 0.36
C GLU A 80 -4.93 10.01 1.67
N ILE A 81 -5.17 10.73 2.76
CA ILE A 81 -5.30 10.13 4.09
C ILE A 81 -6.77 9.88 4.38
N ILE A 82 -7.09 8.64 4.75
CA ILE A 82 -8.36 8.28 5.38
C ILE A 82 -8.12 8.23 6.89
N PRO A 83 -8.66 9.18 7.68
CA PRO A 83 -8.56 9.12 9.13
C PRO A 83 -9.24 7.84 9.63
N TRP A 84 -8.52 7.05 10.42
CA TRP A 84 -9.05 5.80 10.97
C TRP A 84 -8.82 5.67 12.49
N PRO A 85 -9.52 6.51 13.29
CA PRO A 85 -9.39 6.56 14.75
C PRO A 85 -10.21 5.45 15.41
N ILE A 86 -9.91 4.18 15.11
CA ILE A 86 -10.68 3.02 15.58
C ILE A 86 -10.21 2.48 16.95
N ASP A 87 -9.31 3.22 17.61
CA ASP A 87 -8.71 2.88 18.91
C ASP A 87 -9.73 2.74 20.04
N SER A 88 -10.88 3.40 19.92
CA SER A 88 -11.98 3.30 20.89
C SER A 88 -12.70 1.94 20.85
N HIS A 89 -12.54 1.18 19.77
CA HIS A 89 -13.26 -0.07 19.53
C HIS A 89 -12.33 -1.26 19.34
N LEU A 90 -11.09 -1.03 18.92
CA LEU A 90 -10.13 -2.07 18.58
C LEU A 90 -8.82 -1.87 19.34
N ARG A 91 -8.24 -2.98 19.78
CA ARG A 91 -6.90 -2.99 20.39
C ARG A 91 -5.86 -2.91 19.28
N VAL A 92 -4.97 -1.93 19.35
CA VAL A 92 -3.91 -1.74 18.35
C VAL A 92 -2.74 -2.63 18.68
N SER A 93 -2.20 -3.35 17.70
CA SER A 93 -0.95 -4.06 17.90
C SER A 93 0.22 -3.08 18.00
N SER A 94 1.12 -3.34 18.95
CA SER A 94 2.41 -2.66 19.02
C SER A 94 3.45 -3.29 18.09
N ASP A 95 3.14 -4.44 17.47
CA ASP A 95 4.06 -5.19 16.63
C ASP A 95 3.35 -5.73 15.36
N TRP A 96 4.12 -6.15 14.37
CA TRP A 96 3.60 -6.80 13.17
C TRP A 96 3.23 -8.27 13.43
N ARG A 97 3.69 -8.89 14.52
CA ARG A 97 3.36 -10.28 14.92
C ARG A 97 2.10 -10.34 15.81
N PHE A 98 0.95 -10.04 15.22
CA PHE A 98 -0.34 -9.93 15.94
C PHE A 98 -1.10 -11.27 16.12
N MET A 99 -0.65 -12.39 15.54
CA MET A 99 -1.48 -13.63 15.53
C MET A 99 -1.78 -14.21 16.93
N HIS A 100 -1.08 -13.77 17.97
CA HIS A 100 -1.23 -14.28 19.34
C HIS A 100 -1.29 -13.21 20.43
N ASP A 101 -1.34 -11.91 20.09
CA ASP A 101 -1.29 -10.82 21.10
C ASP A 101 -2.68 -10.33 21.56
N GLY A 102 -3.76 -10.88 20.98
CA GLY A 102 -5.14 -10.51 21.29
C GLY A 102 -5.50 -9.09 20.83
N THR A 103 -4.76 -8.55 19.85
CA THR A 103 -5.02 -7.25 19.23
C THR A 103 -5.79 -7.42 17.92
N HIS A 104 -6.42 -6.34 17.48
CA HIS A 104 -7.32 -6.33 16.33
C HIS A 104 -6.75 -5.49 15.18
N ILE A 105 -6.12 -4.35 15.48
CA ILE A 105 -5.43 -3.55 14.45
C ILE A 105 -4.04 -4.13 14.23
N GLY A 106 -3.99 -4.98 13.22
CA GLY A 106 -2.84 -5.68 12.67
C GLY A 106 -3.32 -6.24 11.33
N TYR A 107 -3.39 -7.56 11.17
CA TYR A 107 -3.93 -8.18 9.96
C TYR A 107 -5.39 -7.86 9.64
N TYR A 108 -6.28 -7.88 10.63
CA TYR A 108 -7.69 -7.58 10.38
C TYR A 108 -7.89 -6.11 9.99
N GLY A 109 -7.03 -5.24 10.52
CA GLY A 109 -6.90 -3.86 10.08
C GLY A 109 -6.55 -3.77 8.60
N GLN A 110 -5.52 -4.49 8.17
CA GLN A 110 -5.09 -4.55 6.77
C GLN A 110 -6.22 -5.00 5.84
N ILE A 111 -6.91 -6.09 6.17
CA ILE A 111 -8.01 -6.61 5.34
C ILE A 111 -9.11 -5.54 5.18
N THR A 112 -9.52 -4.90 6.27
CA THR A 112 -10.60 -3.90 6.25
C THR A 112 -10.21 -2.70 5.40
N ALA A 113 -9.00 -2.17 5.60
CA ALA A 113 -8.46 -1.04 4.85
C ALA A 113 -8.35 -1.35 3.35
N LEU A 114 -7.82 -2.53 2.99
CA LEU A 114 -7.64 -2.92 1.59
C LEU A 114 -8.99 -3.09 0.88
N ASN A 115 -9.98 -3.75 1.50
CA ASN A 115 -11.31 -3.90 0.90
C ASN A 115 -11.99 -2.53 0.71
N ASP A 116 -12.01 -1.66 1.73
CA ASP A 116 -12.57 -0.31 1.59
C ASP A 116 -11.85 0.50 0.50
N CYS A 117 -10.51 0.36 0.40
CA CYS A 117 -9.72 1.03 -0.63
C CYS A 117 -10.10 0.60 -2.05
N ILE A 118 -10.36 -0.69 -2.28
CA ILE A 118 -10.84 -1.19 -3.58
C ILE A 118 -12.15 -0.49 -3.95
N TYR A 119 -13.13 -0.50 -3.02
CA TYR A 119 -14.42 0.10 -3.29
C TYR A 119 -14.34 1.61 -3.52
N ARG A 120 -13.54 2.35 -2.75
CA ARG A 120 -13.33 3.80 -2.97
C ARG A 120 -12.75 4.12 -4.35
N ASN A 121 -11.95 3.22 -4.90
CA ASN A 121 -11.26 3.41 -6.17
C ASN A 121 -11.91 2.69 -7.36
N MET A 122 -13.02 1.99 -7.13
CA MET A 122 -13.68 1.15 -8.14
C MET A 122 -14.07 1.88 -9.42
N GLN A 123 -14.47 3.15 -9.33
CA GLN A 123 -14.78 4.00 -10.49
C GLN A 123 -13.77 5.14 -10.69
N ARG A 124 -12.75 5.23 -9.82
CA ARG A 124 -11.76 6.32 -9.83
C ARG A 124 -10.48 5.92 -10.58
N SER A 125 -10.07 4.67 -10.42
CA SER A 125 -8.76 4.17 -10.80
C SER A 125 -8.87 3.02 -11.77
N LYS A 126 -8.06 3.04 -12.84
CA LYS A 126 -7.99 1.90 -13.78
C LYS A 126 -7.43 0.65 -13.11
N PHE A 127 -6.39 0.83 -12.29
CA PHE A 127 -5.81 -0.22 -11.47
C PHE A 127 -5.61 0.23 -10.02
N VAL A 128 -5.75 -0.72 -9.12
CA VAL A 128 -5.41 -0.57 -7.70
C VAL A 128 -4.27 -1.52 -7.36
N VAL A 129 -3.24 -1.00 -6.71
CA VAL A 129 -2.12 -1.79 -6.20
C VAL A 129 -2.32 -1.98 -4.70
N LEU A 130 -2.41 -3.23 -4.27
CA LEU A 130 -2.53 -3.60 -2.87
C LEU A 130 -1.13 -3.97 -2.36
N SER A 131 -0.54 -3.08 -1.55
CA SER A 131 0.85 -3.17 -1.10
C SER A 131 0.96 -2.78 0.37
N ASP A 132 2.04 -3.22 1.04
CA ASP A 132 2.45 -2.64 2.31
C ASP A 132 3.42 -1.46 2.07
N ALA A 133 3.67 -0.66 3.11
CA ALA A 133 4.52 0.54 3.00
C ALA A 133 6.02 0.22 2.81
N ASP A 134 6.42 -1.02 3.04
CA ASP A 134 7.77 -1.55 2.93
C ASP A 134 7.96 -2.47 1.71
N GLU A 135 6.95 -2.58 0.84
CA GLU A 135 6.96 -3.42 -0.36
C GLU A 135 6.80 -2.58 -1.64
N ILE A 136 7.54 -2.95 -2.68
CA ILE A 136 7.48 -2.31 -3.99
C ILE A 136 7.43 -3.39 -5.07
N ILE A 137 6.41 -3.33 -5.93
CA ILE A 137 6.34 -4.18 -7.12
C ILE A 137 7.22 -3.54 -8.19
N LEU A 138 8.44 -4.05 -8.38
CA LEU A 138 9.40 -3.51 -9.35
C LEU A 138 9.39 -4.31 -10.66
N PRO A 139 9.01 -3.72 -11.82
CA PRO A 139 9.08 -4.41 -13.10
C PRO A 139 10.53 -4.65 -13.54
N LEU A 140 10.86 -5.88 -13.97
CA LEU A 140 12.20 -6.22 -14.47
C LEU A 140 12.31 -6.13 -16.00
N LYS A 141 11.20 -6.35 -16.71
CA LYS A 141 11.14 -6.42 -18.19
C LYS A 141 10.53 -5.17 -18.82
N HIS A 142 10.08 -4.22 -17.99
CA HIS A 142 9.35 -3.03 -18.41
C HIS A 142 9.86 -1.82 -17.60
N PRO A 143 9.79 -0.60 -18.14
CA PRO A 143 10.26 0.59 -17.44
C PRO A 143 9.32 1.03 -16.30
N ASP A 144 8.03 0.77 -16.42
CA ASP A 144 7.00 1.26 -15.50
C ASP A 144 5.79 0.30 -15.41
N TRP A 145 4.85 0.60 -14.51
CA TRP A 145 3.63 -0.19 -14.37
C TRP A 145 2.70 -0.03 -15.57
N LYS A 146 2.67 1.12 -16.23
CA LYS A 146 1.81 1.35 -17.39
C LYS A 146 2.13 0.40 -18.54
N THR A 147 3.42 0.28 -18.88
CA THR A 147 3.93 -0.58 -19.94
C THR A 147 3.79 -2.05 -19.55
N MET A 148 4.11 -2.38 -18.30
CA MET A 148 3.92 -3.74 -17.77
C MET A 148 2.45 -4.18 -17.85
N MET A 149 1.53 -3.36 -17.35
CA MET A 149 0.10 -3.68 -17.35
C MET A 149 -0.48 -3.74 -18.77
N SER A 150 -0.03 -2.88 -19.69
CA SER A 150 -0.45 -2.97 -21.09
C SER A 150 -0.03 -4.29 -21.73
N SER A 151 1.19 -4.76 -21.45
CA SER A 151 1.69 -6.06 -21.91
C SER A 151 0.90 -7.23 -21.28
N LEU A 152 0.72 -7.21 -19.96
CA LEU A 152 0.01 -8.25 -19.21
C LEU A 152 -1.46 -8.37 -19.61
N GLN A 153 -2.16 -7.24 -19.81
CA GLN A 153 -3.54 -7.22 -20.30
C GLN A 153 -3.66 -7.73 -21.74
N LYS A 154 -2.71 -7.40 -22.62
CA LYS A 154 -2.71 -7.94 -23.99
C LYS A 154 -2.54 -9.46 -24.01
N GLN A 155 -1.69 -9.99 -23.14
CA GLN A 155 -1.46 -11.43 -23.01
C GLN A 155 -2.63 -12.14 -22.31
N ASN A 156 -3.32 -11.45 -21.39
CA ASN A 156 -4.38 -12.02 -20.56
C ASN A 156 -5.62 -11.10 -20.49
N PRO A 157 -6.40 -10.93 -21.59
CA PRO A 157 -7.42 -9.88 -21.71
C PRO A 157 -8.55 -9.93 -20.67
N GLN A 158 -8.88 -11.13 -20.18
CA GLN A 158 -9.95 -11.31 -19.20
C GLN A 158 -9.47 -11.20 -17.75
N THR A 159 -8.15 -11.12 -17.51
CA THR A 159 -7.59 -11.10 -16.16
C THR A 159 -7.84 -9.76 -15.49
N GLY A 160 -8.40 -9.81 -14.28
CA GLY A 160 -8.59 -8.66 -13.40
C GLY A 160 -7.65 -8.63 -12.20
N VAL A 161 -6.86 -9.68 -11.99
CA VAL A 161 -6.01 -9.85 -10.81
C VAL A 161 -4.64 -10.32 -11.26
N PHE A 162 -3.62 -9.50 -11.01
CA PHE A 162 -2.24 -9.79 -11.36
C PHE A 162 -1.46 -9.96 -10.06
N LEU A 163 -0.92 -11.16 -9.84
CA LEU A 163 -0.20 -11.51 -8.63
C LEU A 163 1.31 -11.43 -8.86
N PHE A 164 2.00 -10.79 -7.94
CA PHE A 164 3.45 -10.60 -7.94
C PHE A 164 4.03 -11.22 -6.68
N GLU A 165 5.04 -12.07 -6.86
CA GLU A 165 5.71 -12.75 -5.77
C GLU A 165 6.56 -11.77 -4.96
N ASN A 166 6.45 -11.84 -3.63
CA ASN A 166 7.26 -11.03 -2.74
C ASN A 166 8.60 -11.75 -2.45
N HIS A 167 9.68 -10.98 -2.38
CA HIS A 167 11.01 -11.44 -2.01
C HIS A 167 11.63 -10.53 -0.97
N ILE A 168 12.31 -11.12 0.01
CA ILE A 168 12.87 -10.41 1.16
C ILE A 168 14.27 -9.89 0.84
N PHE A 169 14.53 -8.65 1.22
CA PHE A 169 15.84 -8.01 1.20
C PHE A 169 16.24 -7.74 2.66
N PRO A 170 17.16 -8.52 3.25
CA PRO A 170 17.38 -8.51 4.68
C PRO A 170 18.18 -7.27 5.10
N LYS A 171 17.84 -6.72 6.27
CA LYS A 171 18.55 -5.56 6.84
C LYS A 171 19.97 -5.89 7.34
N THR A 172 20.29 -7.18 7.49
CA THR A 172 21.58 -7.68 7.97
C THR A 172 22.67 -7.66 6.91
N VAL A 173 22.31 -7.50 5.63
CA VAL A 173 23.23 -7.39 4.51
C VAL A 173 22.99 -6.05 3.83
N SER A 174 24.02 -5.21 3.78
CA SER A 174 23.92 -3.87 3.20
C SER A 174 25.14 -3.51 2.36
N THR A 175 24.96 -2.55 1.45
CA THR A 175 26.03 -1.92 0.69
C THR A 175 26.17 -0.45 1.07
N ASP A 176 27.41 0.04 1.10
CA ASP A 176 27.71 1.45 1.38
C ASP A 176 27.56 2.36 0.16
N VAL A 177 27.29 1.80 -1.03
CA VAL A 177 27.18 2.55 -2.30
C VAL A 177 26.16 3.68 -2.21
N PHE A 178 25.04 3.47 -1.51
CA PHE A 178 23.98 4.45 -1.32
C PHE A 178 23.91 5.01 0.10
N ASN A 179 25.07 5.12 0.78
CA ASN A 179 25.18 5.75 2.09
C ASN A 179 25.22 7.28 1.96
N ILE A 180 24.04 7.91 2.05
CA ILE A 180 23.89 9.36 2.00
C ILE A 180 23.83 9.88 3.43
N SER A 181 24.91 10.55 3.86
CA SER A 181 25.10 10.98 5.25
C SER A 181 23.98 11.86 5.81
N SER A 182 23.36 12.69 4.97
CA SER A 182 22.24 13.54 5.37
C SER A 182 20.98 12.74 5.75
N TRP A 183 20.82 11.51 5.23
CA TRP A 183 19.67 10.66 5.52
C TRP A 183 19.81 9.87 6.82
N ASN A 184 21.01 9.76 7.39
CA ASN A 184 21.27 9.00 8.62
C ASN A 184 20.53 9.55 9.85
N THR A 185 20.06 10.79 9.80
CA THR A 185 19.27 11.43 10.85
C THR A 185 17.75 11.19 10.71
N VAL A 186 17.31 10.66 9.57
CA VAL A 186 15.91 10.38 9.28
C VAL A 186 15.57 8.97 9.78
N PRO A 187 14.59 8.80 10.69
CA PRO A 187 14.18 7.49 11.17
C PRO A 187 13.71 6.58 10.01
N GLY A 188 14.15 5.32 10.03
CA GLY A 188 13.72 4.31 9.07
C GLY A 188 14.87 3.63 8.33
N VAL A 189 14.51 2.75 7.41
CA VAL A 189 15.46 1.97 6.61
C VAL A 189 15.73 2.68 5.30
N ASN A 190 17.01 2.81 4.92
CA ASN A 190 17.39 3.20 3.56
C ASN A 190 17.34 1.96 2.65
N ILE A 191 16.26 1.79 1.89
CA ILE A 191 16.06 0.57 1.08
C ILE A 191 17.12 0.39 0.00
N LEU A 192 17.77 1.48 -0.43
CA LEU A 192 18.82 1.44 -1.47
C LEU A 192 20.10 0.74 -0.99
N GLN A 193 20.31 0.61 0.32
CA GLN A 193 21.43 -0.15 0.86
C GLN A 193 21.17 -1.66 0.85
N HIS A 194 19.93 -2.11 0.64
CA HIS A 194 19.53 -3.51 0.76
C HIS A 194 19.11 -4.09 -0.59
N VAL A 195 20.09 -4.36 -1.46
CA VAL A 195 19.88 -4.85 -2.84
C VAL A 195 20.08 -6.35 -3.02
N HIS A 196 20.50 -7.05 -1.97
CA HIS A 196 20.69 -8.50 -2.00
C HIS A 196 19.42 -9.21 -1.53
N ARG A 197 18.77 -9.94 -2.45
CA ARG A 197 17.57 -10.73 -2.16
C ARG A 197 17.94 -12.03 -1.44
N GLU A 198 17.12 -12.45 -0.48
CA GLU A 198 17.20 -13.80 0.11
C GLU A 198 16.94 -14.89 -0.94
N PRO A 199 17.68 -16.02 -0.90
CA PRO A 199 17.41 -17.15 -1.77
C PRO A 199 16.04 -17.76 -1.48
N ASP A 200 15.46 -18.41 -2.49
CA ASP A 200 14.17 -19.07 -2.34
C ASP A 200 14.23 -20.17 -1.28
N ARG A 201 13.27 -20.12 -0.37
CA ARG A 201 13.17 -21.05 0.75
C ARG A 201 12.48 -22.32 0.28
N LYS A 202 13.16 -23.46 0.44
CA LYS A 202 12.58 -24.78 0.12
C LYS A 202 11.29 -24.99 0.92
N ASN A 203 10.24 -25.45 0.25
CA ASN A 203 8.94 -25.79 0.84
C ASN A 203 8.17 -24.61 1.48
N VAL A 204 8.52 -23.36 1.15
CA VAL A 204 7.79 -22.18 1.61
C VAL A 204 7.20 -21.46 0.41
N ILE A 205 5.90 -21.22 0.42
CA ILE A 205 5.23 -20.40 -0.60
C ILE A 205 5.44 -18.94 -0.21
N ASN A 206 6.07 -18.17 -1.11
CA ASN A 206 6.24 -16.75 -0.90
C ASN A 206 4.87 -16.03 -0.94
N PRO A 207 4.64 -15.07 -0.03
CA PRO A 207 3.45 -14.24 -0.09
C PRO A 207 3.44 -13.44 -1.39
N LYS A 208 2.26 -12.98 -1.78
CA LYS A 208 2.08 -12.21 -3.01
C LYS A 208 1.50 -10.84 -2.70
N LYS A 209 1.77 -9.89 -3.58
CA LYS A 209 1.08 -8.61 -3.68
C LYS A 209 0.47 -8.48 -5.06
N MET A 210 -0.44 -7.53 -5.22
CA MET A 210 -1.31 -7.57 -6.38
C MET A 210 -1.60 -6.21 -6.97
N ILE A 211 -1.67 -6.18 -8.30
CA ILE A 211 -2.28 -5.12 -9.06
C ILE A 211 -3.60 -5.67 -9.59
N ILE A 212 -4.69 -4.98 -9.33
CA ILE A 212 -6.04 -5.44 -9.67
C ILE A 212 -6.82 -4.39 -10.45
N ASP A 213 -7.75 -4.85 -11.27
CA ASP A 213 -8.88 -4.04 -11.72
C ASP A 213 -9.92 -4.04 -10.58
N PRO A 214 -10.15 -2.89 -9.92
CA PRO A 214 -11.01 -2.85 -8.73
C PRO A 214 -12.48 -3.19 -9.04
N ARG A 215 -12.89 -3.22 -10.31
CA ARG A 215 -14.25 -3.60 -10.73
C ARG A 215 -14.43 -5.12 -10.86
N LYS A 216 -13.33 -5.87 -10.88
CA LYS A 216 -13.33 -7.34 -10.99
C LYS A 216 -13.12 -8.04 -9.65
N VAL A 217 -12.95 -7.28 -8.56
CA VAL A 217 -12.70 -7.83 -7.21
C VAL A 217 -13.85 -7.43 -6.28
N VAL A 218 -14.40 -8.43 -5.58
CA VAL A 218 -15.43 -8.25 -4.55
C VAL A 218 -14.79 -8.27 -3.17
N GLN A 219 -13.86 -9.19 -2.93
CA GLN A 219 -13.28 -9.36 -1.61
C GLN A 219 -11.83 -9.81 -1.71
N THR A 220 -10.97 -9.19 -0.91
CA THR A 220 -9.54 -9.53 -0.84
C THR A 220 -9.10 -9.84 0.58
N SER A 221 -8.08 -10.70 0.69
CA SER A 221 -7.17 -10.79 1.83
C SER A 221 -5.91 -9.94 1.54
N VAL A 222 -4.91 -10.00 2.41
CA VAL A 222 -3.63 -9.29 2.24
C VAL A 222 -2.83 -9.82 1.05
N HIS A 223 -2.85 -11.14 0.82
CA HIS A 223 -1.99 -11.81 -0.17
C HIS A 223 -2.75 -12.51 -1.30
N SER A 224 -4.08 -12.51 -1.26
CA SER A 224 -4.92 -13.17 -2.27
C SER A 224 -6.29 -12.51 -2.41
N VAL A 225 -6.88 -12.62 -3.60
CA VAL A 225 -8.30 -12.30 -3.80
C VAL A 225 -9.14 -13.49 -3.33
N LEU A 226 -10.14 -13.21 -2.50
CA LEU A 226 -11.05 -14.23 -1.96
C LEU A 226 -12.27 -14.41 -2.87
N ARG A 227 -12.73 -13.33 -3.51
CA ARG A 227 -13.87 -13.34 -4.43
C ARG A 227 -13.70 -12.30 -5.53
N ALA A 228 -13.87 -12.74 -6.77
CA ALA A 228 -13.89 -11.94 -7.99
C ALA A 228 -15.24 -12.11 -8.72
N TYR A 229 -15.53 -11.22 -9.67
CA TYR A 229 -16.68 -11.35 -10.59
C TYR A 229 -16.37 -12.30 -11.75
#